data_AF-A0A927CZ03-F1
#
_entry.id   AF-A0A927CZ03-F1
#
_cell.length_a   1.000
_cell.length_b   1.000
_cell.length_c   1.000
_cell.angle_alpha   90.00
_cell.angle_beta   90.00
_cell.angle_gamma   90.00
#
_symmetry.space_group_name_H-M   'P 1'
#
loop_
_entity.id
_entity.type
_entity.pdbx_description
1 polymer ?
#
loop_
_entity_poly.entity_id
_entity_poly.type
_entity_poly.pdbx_seq_one_letter_code
_entity_poly.pdbx_strand_id
1 'polypeptide(L)' 'MQQNKPTSKSIMNPNFAGTDPQKVKQQIKKDIAAGEGAMTSREAGAMRD' A
#
# COMPACT_ATOMS: atom_id res chain seq x y z
N MET A 1 -12.34 -3.37 34.18
CA MET A 1 -12.21 -2.42 33.05
C MET A 1 -12.29 -3.26 31.77
N GLN A 2 -13.45 -3.28 31.10
CA GLN A 2 -13.60 -4.01 29.84
C GLN A 2 -13.04 -3.15 28.70
N GLN A 3 -12.01 -3.67 28.05
CA GLN A 3 -11.32 -3.02 26.95
C GLN A 3 -12.18 -3.19 25.69
N ASN A 4 -13.02 -2.20 25.41
CA ASN A 4 -13.85 -2.14 24.22
C ASN A 4 -12.95 -1.82 23.01
N LYS A 5 -12.31 -2.86 22.45
CA LYS A 5 -11.50 -2.76 21.24
C LYS A 5 -12.46 -2.42 20.09
N PRO A 6 -12.39 -1.24 19.45
CA PRO A 6 -13.25 -0.96 18.31
C PRO A 6 -12.98 -2.02 17.25
N THR A 7 -14.01 -2.78 16.89
CA THR A 7 -13.97 -3.72 15.77
C THR A 7 -13.44 -2.96 14.58
N SER A 8 -12.25 -3.35 14.10
CA SER A 8 -11.60 -2.85 12.89
C SER A 8 -12.67 -2.73 11.80
N LYS A 9 -13.17 -1.51 11.57
CA LYS A 9 -14.12 -1.24 10.50
C LYS A 9 -13.33 -1.51 9.23
N SER A 10 -13.55 -2.72 8.70
CA SER A 10 -12.90 -3.36 7.57
C SER A 10 -12.17 -2.37 6.65
N ILE A 11 -10.88 -2.17 6.92
CA ILE A 11 -9.95 -1.38 6.09
C ILE A 11 -9.86 -2.00 4.68
N MET A 12 -10.29 -3.26 4.55
CA MET A 12 -10.37 -4.02 3.31
C MET A 12 -11.64 -3.75 2.49
N ASN A 13 -12.56 -2.89 2.96
CA ASN A 13 -13.73 -2.55 2.15
C ASN A 13 -13.28 -1.82 0.86
N PRO A 14 -13.74 -2.23 -0.34
CA PRO A 14 -13.25 -1.73 -1.64
C PRO A 14 -13.32 -0.21 -1.89
N ASN A 15 -13.92 0.58 -0.99
CA ASN A 15 -13.98 2.04 -1.08
C ASN A 15 -13.52 2.74 0.22
N PHE A 16 -12.93 2.00 1.17
CA PHE A 16 -12.52 2.55 2.46
C PHE A 16 -11.49 3.66 2.31
N ALA A 17 -10.53 3.50 1.39
CA ALA A 17 -9.48 4.48 1.13
C ALA A 17 -9.97 5.70 0.31
N GLY A 18 -11.16 5.65 -0.28
CA GLY A 18 -11.68 6.72 -1.14
C GLY A 18 -10.81 7.02 -2.38
N THR A 19 -9.93 6.09 -2.77
CA THR A 19 -9.02 6.26 -3.90
C THR A 19 -9.72 5.92 -5.21
N ASP A 20 -9.30 6.60 -6.28
CA ASP A 20 -9.75 6.30 -7.64
C ASP A 20 -8.82 5.23 -8.26
N PRO A 21 -9.34 4.02 -8.58
CA PRO A 21 -8.52 2.94 -9.13
C PRO A 21 -7.81 3.33 -10.45
N GLN A 22 -8.42 4.17 -11.29
CA GLN A 22 -7.82 4.59 -12.56
C GLN A 22 -6.66 5.54 -12.34
N LYS A 23 -6.76 6.44 -11.36
CA LYS A 23 -5.65 7.33 -10.97
C LYS A 23 -4.52 6.56 -10.33
N VAL A 24 -4.84 5.64 -9.41
CA VAL A 24 -3.84 4.77 -8.75
C VAL A 24 -3.09 3.94 -9.79
N LYS A 25 -3.77 3.38 -10.78
CA LYS A 25 -3.14 2.63 -11.86
C LYS A 25 -2.19 3.48 -12.70
N GLN A 26 -2.55 4.73 -12.99
CA GLN A 26 -1.68 5.66 -13.72
C GLN A 26 -0.44 6.04 -12.90
N GLN A 27 -0.63 6.30 -11.61
CA GLN A 27 0.47 6.61 -10.70
C GLN A 27 1.48 5.45 -10.62
N ILE A 28 1.00 4.21 -10.38
CA ILE A 28 1.86 3.02 -10.34
C ILE A 28 2.69 2.86 -11.63
N LYS A 29 2.09 3.09 -12.80
CA LYS A 29 2.84 3.04 -14.07
C LYS A 29 3.96 4.07 -14.13
N LYS A 30 3.69 5.29 -13.64
CA LYS A 30 4.68 6.36 -13.57
C LYS A 30 5.81 6.00 -12.61
N ASP A 31 5.46 5.47 -11.44
CA ASP A 31 6.42 5.08 -10.40
C ASP A 31 7.35 3.97 -10.92
N ILE A 32 6.79 2.94 -11.55
CA ILE A 32 7.57 1.88 -12.21
C ILE A 32 8.51 2.46 -13.27
N ALA A 33 8.04 3.40 -14.10
CA ALA A 33 8.87 4.04 -15.13
C ALA A 33 9.99 4.91 -14.52
N ALA A 34 9.75 5.49 -13.34
CA ALA A 34 10.75 6.23 -12.58
C ALA A 34 11.69 5.32 -11.75
N GLY A 35 11.42 4.00 -11.70
CA GLY A 35 12.11 3.06 -10.84
C GLY A 35 11.70 3.16 -9.36
N GLU A 36 10.69 3.96 -9.03
CA GLU A 36 10.16 4.10 -7.69
C GLU A 36 9.38 2.83 -7.30
N GLY A 37 9.82 2.16 -6.23
CA GLY A 37 9.23 0.90 -5.78
C GLY A 37 9.62 -0.33 -6.63
N ALA A 38 10.52 -0.19 -7.60
CA ALA A 38 11.04 -1.31 -8.41
C ALA A 38 12.14 -2.13 -7.69
N MET A 39 12.11 -2.15 -6.36
CA MET A 39 13.12 -2.82 -5.56
C MET A 39 13.06 -4.32 -5.79
N THR A 40 14.16 -4.90 -6.29
CA THR A 40 14.25 -6.34 -6.49
C THR A 40 14.32 -7.06 -5.14
N SER A 41 13.93 -8.34 -5.11
CA SER A 41 14.01 -9.16 -3.88
C SER A 41 15.42 -9.24 -3.31
N ARG A 42 16.44 -9.16 -4.18
CA ARG A 42 17.85 -9.09 -3.79
C ARG A 42 18.19 -7.78 -3.10
N GLU A 43 17.79 -6.66 -3.68
CA GLU A 43 18.02 -5.33 -3.10
C GLU A 43 17.27 -5.16 -1.79
N ALA A 44 15.99 -5.55 -1.74
CA ALA A 44 15.18 -5.54 -0.52
C ALA A 44 15.78 -6.42 0.59
N GLY A 45 16.29 -7.60 0.24
CA GLY A 45 16.92 -8.51 1.20
C GLY A 45 18.26 -8.00 1.75
N ALA A 46 18.91 -7.08 1.03
CA ALA A 46 20.15 -6.44 1.44
C ALA A 46 19.92 -5.19 2.32
N MET A 47 18.70 -4.64 2.37
CA MET A 47 18.33 -3.54 3.27
C MET A 47 18.09 -4.11 4.69
N ARG A 48 19.16 -4.20 5.48
CA ARG A 48 19.12 -4.64 6.87
C ARG A 48 19.92 -3.66 7.71
N ASP A 49 19.21 -2.67 8.27
CA ASP A 49 19.75 -1.68 9.19
C ASP A 49 18.66 -1.35 10.23
#